data_AF-A0A958DKF8-F1
#
_entry.id   AF-A0A958DKF8-F1
#
_cell.length_a   1.000
_cell.length_b   1.000
_cell.length_c   1.000
_cell.angle_alpha   90.00
_cell.angle_beta   90.00
_cell.angle_gamma   90.00
#
_symmetry.space_group_name_H-M   'P 1'
#
loop_
_entity.id
_entity.type
_entity.pdbx_description
1 polymer ?
#
loop_
_entity_poly.entity_id
_entity_poly.type
_entity_poly.pdbx_seq_one_letter_code
_entity_poly.pdbx_strand_id
1 'polypeptide(L)' 'MLKFSKKVEYALISMLYMAKREDGELTTSRELSQHFNIPQELAGKVLQSLARTGCIASVQGVKGG' A
#
# COMPACT_ATOMS: atom_id res chain seq x y z
N MET A 1 -13.05 16.89 14.88
CA MET A 1 -11.78 16.56 14.18
C MET A 1 -11.77 15.07 13.91
N LEU A 2 -11.71 14.65 12.63
CA LEU A 2 -11.67 13.22 12.28
C LEU A 2 -10.31 12.64 12.71
N LYS A 3 -10.33 11.62 13.56
CA LYS A 3 -9.14 10.83 13.92
C LYS A 3 -9.22 9.49 13.22
N PHE A 4 -8.26 9.23 12.33
CA PHE A 4 -8.11 7.94 11.71
C PHE A 4 -7.21 7.03 12.54
N SER A 5 -7.45 5.72 12.45
CA SER A 5 -6.47 4.75 12.95
C SER A 5 -5.24 4.76 12.05
N LYS A 6 -4.07 4.38 12.59
CA LYS A 6 -2.84 4.25 11.81
C LYS A 6 -3.00 3.36 10.59
N LYS A 7 -3.79 2.28 10.71
CA LYS A 7 -4.09 1.38 9.60
C LYS A 7 -4.81 2.10 8.44
N VAL A 8 -5.76 2.99 8.76
CA VAL A 8 -6.49 3.77 7.76
C VAL A 8 -5.58 4.84 7.15
N GLU A 9 -4.77 5.53 7.96
CA GLU A 9 -3.77 6.48 7.45
C GLU A 9 -2.82 5.80 6.46
N TYR A 10 -2.27 4.65 6.82
CA TYR A 10 -1.37 3.88 5.94
C TYR A 10 -2.07 3.40 4.68
N ALA A 11 -3.33 2.96 4.76
CA ALA A 11 -4.10 2.59 3.58
C ALA A 11 -4.26 3.74 2.60
N LEU A 12 -4.61 4.94 3.11
CA LEU A 12 -4.75 6.14 2.30
C LEU A 12 -3.42 6.57 1.68
N ILE A 13 -2.33 6.55 2.46
CA ILE A 13 -0.99 6.84 1.95
C ILE A 13 -0.61 5.88 0.81
N SER A 14 -0.81 4.57 0.98
CA SER A 14 -0.50 3.57 -0.04
C SER A 14 -1.28 3.80 -1.33
N MET A 15 -2.60 4.03 -1.23
CA MET A 15 -3.44 4.26 -2.40
C MET A 15 -3.10 5.57 -3.12
N LEU A 16 -2.86 6.65 -2.37
CA LEU A 16 -2.45 7.93 -2.95
C LEU A 16 -1.08 7.84 -3.61
N TYR A 17 -0.17 7.05 -3.04
CA TYR A 17 1.13 6.78 -3.64
C TYR A 17 0.96 6.05 -4.96
N MET A 18 0.20 4.94 -4.99
CA MET A 18 -0.08 4.18 -6.22
C MET A 18 -0.79 5.03 -7.29
N ALA A 19 -1.76 5.86 -6.91
CA ALA A 19 -2.53 6.69 -7.84
C ALA A 19 -1.72 7.81 -8.51
N LYS A 20 -0.54 8.16 -7.97
CA LYS A 20 0.35 9.17 -8.56
C LYS A 20 1.39 8.59 -9.51
N ARG A 21 1.42 7.28 -9.68
CA ARG A 21 2.39 6.56 -10.50
C ARG A 21 1.87 6.35 -11.92
N GLU A 22 2.77 6.03 -12.83
CA GLU A 22 2.40 5.69 -14.21
C GLU A 22 1.69 4.33 -14.25
N ASP A 23 0.82 4.16 -15.26
CA ASP A 23 0.08 2.92 -15.45
C ASP A 23 1.03 1.73 -15.62
N GLY A 24 0.80 0.67 -14.84
CA GLY A 24 1.61 -0.54 -14.85
C GLY A 24 2.77 -0.55 -13.87
N GLU A 25 3.05 0.56 -13.18
CA GLU A 25 4.01 0.54 -12.08
C GLU A 25 3.45 -0.19 -10.86
N LEU A 26 4.23 -1.15 -10.36
CA LEU A 26 3.88 -1.92 -9.17
C LEU A 26 4.48 -1.26 -7.93
N THR A 27 3.75 -1.32 -6.82
CA THR A 27 4.20 -0.79 -5.53
C THR A 27 4.34 -1.92 -4.53
N THR A 28 5.47 -1.97 -3.84
CA THR A 28 5.74 -3.03 -2.84
C THR A 28 5.61 -2.52 -1.40
N SER A 29 5.39 -3.45 -0.46
CA SER A 29 5.41 -3.12 0.97
C SER A 29 6.77 -2.56 1.44
N ARG A 30 7.87 -3.02 0.82
CA ARG A 30 9.23 -2.53 1.10
C ARG A 30 9.38 -1.07 0.70
N GLU A 31 8.93 -0.73 -0.49
CA GLU A 31 8.97 0.63 -1.01
C GLU A 31 8.16 1.59 -0.12
N LEU A 32 6.93 1.22 0.24
CA LEU A 32 6.12 2.02 1.17
C LEU A 32 6.81 2.21 2.53
N SER A 33 7.50 1.18 3.02
CA SER A 33 8.25 1.26 4.26
C SER A 33 9.40 2.27 4.17
N GLN A 34 10.15 2.26 3.06
CA GLN A 34 11.26 3.18 2.81
C GLN A 34 10.80 4.62 2.62
N HIS A 35 9.72 4.85 1.87
CA HIS A 35 9.24 6.20 1.56
C HIS A 35 8.45 6.86 2.69
N PHE A 36 7.72 6.07 3.49
CA PHE A 36 6.76 6.61 4.46
C PHE A 36 7.02 6.19 5.91
N ASN A 37 8.16 5.53 6.18
CA ASN A 37 8.51 5.01 7.52
C ASN A 37 7.42 4.12 8.14
N ILE A 38 6.67 3.40 7.30
CA ILE A 38 5.67 2.44 7.73
C ILE A 38 6.40 1.12 8.01
N PRO A 39 6.20 0.45 9.15
CA PRO A 39 6.77 -0.88 9.35
C PRO A 39 6.35 -1.81 8.20
N GLN A 40 7.31 -2.47 7.56
CA GLN A 40 7.06 -3.25 6.34
C GLN A 40 5.95 -4.31 6.52
N GLU A 41 5.91 -4.96 7.68
CA GLU A 41 4.83 -5.91 8.03
C GLU A 41 3.45 -5.26 8.06
N LEU A 42 3.34 -4.04 8.59
CA LEU A 42 2.09 -3.28 8.61
C LEU A 42 1.68 -2.85 7.20
N ALA A 43 2.64 -2.38 6.39
CA ALA A 43 2.39 -2.06 4.98
C ALA A 43 1.87 -3.28 4.22
N GLY A 44 2.48 -4.45 4.42
CA GLY A 44 2.02 -5.72 3.82
C GLY A 44 0.59 -6.08 4.23
N LYS A 45 0.25 -5.97 5.53
CA LYS A 45 -1.11 -6.22 6.03
C LYS A 45 -2.14 -5.22 5.48
N VAL A 46 -1.74 -3.96 5.33
CA VAL A 46 -2.57 -2.91 4.73
C VAL A 46 -2.84 -3.23 3.26
N LEU A 47 -1.80 -3.52 2.48
CA LEU A 47 -1.92 -3.87 1.06
C LEU A 47 -2.76 -5.13 0.85
N GLN A 48 -2.55 -6.19 1.64
CA GLN A 48 -3.41 -7.38 1.60
C GLN A 48 -4.86 -7.05 1.91
N SER A 49 -5.12 -6.20 2.90
CA SER A 49 -6.48 -5.77 3.25
C SER A 49 -7.14 -5.02 2.09
N LEU A 50 -6.40 -4.12 1.43
CA LEU A 50 -6.89 -3.36 0.28
C LEU A 50 -7.15 -4.26 -0.94
N ALA A 51 -6.26 -5.22 -1.20
CA ALA A 51 -6.43 -6.18 -2.29
C ALA A 51 -7.66 -7.07 -2.07
N ARG A 52 -7.85 -7.55 -0.83
CA ARG A 52 -9.01 -8.37 -0.46
C ARG A 52 -10.34 -7.63 -0.61
N THR A 53 -10.37 -6.31 -0.40
CA THR A 53 -11.57 -5.48 -0.59
C THR A 53 -11.74 -5.01 -2.04
N GLY A 54 -10.85 -5.37 -2.95
CA GLY A 54 -10.88 -4.95 -4.34
C GLY A 54 -10.48 -3.49 -4.57
N CYS A 55 -9.86 -2.83 -3.59
CA CYS A 55 -9.39 -1.45 -3.74
C CYS A 55 -8.12 -1.35 -4.59
N ILE A 56 -7.31 -2.40 -4.61
CA ILE A 56 -6.10 -2.53 -5.43
C ILE A 56 -6.02 -3.94 -6.01
N ALA A 57 -5.23 -4.11 -7.07
CA ALA A 57 -4.83 -5.44 -7.55
C ALA A 57 -3.45 -5.80 -6.96
N SER A 58 -3.20 -7.10 -6.78
CA SER A 58 -1.88 -7.61 -6.37
C SER A 58 -1.31 -8.48 -7.48
N VAL A 59 -0.07 -8.22 -7.86
CA VAL A 59 0.66 -9.01 -8.85
C VAL A 59 1.63 -9.94 -8.13
N GLN A 60 1.46 -11.25 -8.33
CA GLN A 60 2.33 -12.25 -7.71
C GLN A 60 3.61 -12.48 -8.53
N GLY A 61 4.71 -12.79 -7.84
CA GLY A 61 5.99 -13.17 -8.46
C GLY A 61 7.19 -12.39 -7.92
N VAL A 62 8.38 -12.74 -8.40
CA VAL A 62 9.66 -12.12 -7.97
C VAL A 62 9.71 -10.62 -8.29
N LYS A 63 9.04 -10.20 -9.37
CA LYS A 63 8.86 -8.79 -9.77
C LYS A 63 7.45 -8.27 -9.47
N GLY A 64 6.74 -8.95 -8.57
CA GLY A 64 5.39 -8.58 -8.17
C GLY A 64 5.34 -7.39 -7.21
N GLY A 65 4.14 -6.91 -6.98
CA GLY A 65 3.80 -5.80 -6.07
C GLY A 65 2.30 -5.81 -5.80
#